data_AF-N8Q6V1-F1
#
_entry.id   AF-N8Q6V1-F1
#
_cell.length_a   1.000
_cell.length_b   1.000
_cell.length_c   1.000
_cell.angle_alpha   90.00
_cell.angle_beta   90.00
_cell.angle_gamma   90.00
#
_symmetry.space_group_name_H-M   'P 1'
#
loop_
_entity.id
_entity.type
_entity.pdbx_description
1 polymer ?
#
loop_
_entity_poly.entity_id
_entity_poly.type
_entity_poly.pdbx_seq_one_letter_code
_entity_poly.pdbx_strand_id
1 'polypeptide(L)'
;MNAMVAEKMTNIEWLGQQLRAKTANYEPSQGGGSLEPITWEDRCGAIASIDDQATKAYCEILVWGDYRDNTMAYNILHHYLAASLYEALAKDVQRIRFDLKSFALKVAKMALFLSLRDMGNFKAEDKLRFFGITEMKMRTYREHYAYLENMVEIMLSDMRDEIDFYADIYRKNLRKA
;
A
#
# COMPACT_ATOMS: atom_id res chain seq x y z
N MET A 1 26.32 29.47 -8.69
CA MET A 1 25.77 28.12 -8.94
C MET A 1 25.02 27.71 -7.68
N ASN A 2 23.69 27.67 -7.73
CA ASN A 2 22.92 27.17 -6.61
C ASN A 2 23.15 25.67 -6.51
N ALA A 3 23.67 25.21 -5.38
CA ALA A 3 23.66 23.80 -5.04
C ALA A 3 22.21 23.34 -5.14
N MET A 4 21.91 22.49 -6.14
CA MET A 4 20.67 21.74 -6.17
C MET A 4 20.61 20.98 -4.85
N VAL A 5 19.73 21.39 -3.95
CA VAL A 5 19.37 20.60 -2.78
C VAL A 5 18.82 19.30 -3.34
N ALA A 6 19.62 18.24 -3.35
CA ALA A 6 19.15 16.93 -3.74
C ALA A 6 17.95 16.60 -2.83
N GLU A 7 16.79 16.32 -3.41
CA GLU A 7 15.63 15.88 -2.64
C GLU A 7 16.03 14.70 -1.77
N LYS A 8 15.67 14.77 -0.49
CA LYS A 8 15.96 13.70 0.47
C LYS A 8 15.18 12.47 0.04
N MET A 9 15.89 11.42 -0.37
CA MET A 9 15.33 10.10 -0.69
C MET A 9 14.33 9.65 0.38
N THR A 10 13.12 9.29 -0.05
CA THR A 10 12.05 8.78 0.81
C THR A 10 12.39 7.39 1.35
N ASN A 11 11.67 6.93 2.38
CA ASN A 11 11.89 5.60 2.94
C ASN A 11 11.45 4.49 1.97
N ILE A 12 10.35 4.67 1.25
CA ILE A 12 9.94 3.74 0.18
C ILE A 12 10.98 3.65 -0.94
N GLU A 13 11.53 4.78 -1.40
CA GLU A 13 12.60 4.77 -2.41
C GLU A 13 13.86 4.08 -1.88
N TRP A 14 14.23 4.36 -0.62
CA TRP A 14 15.32 3.66 0.04
C TRP A 14 15.04 2.16 0.08
N LEU A 15 13.90 1.71 0.58
CA LEU A 15 13.54 0.29 0.61
C LEU A 15 13.62 -0.33 -0.80
N GLY A 16 13.19 0.38 -1.84
CA GLY A 16 13.21 -0.03 -3.25
C GLY A 16 14.58 -0.15 -3.92
N GLN A 17 15.66 0.37 -3.33
CA GLN A 17 16.99 0.34 -3.95
C GLN A 17 17.57 -1.07 -4.01
N GLN A 18 18.28 -1.37 -5.10
CA GLN A 18 18.98 -2.66 -5.31
C GLN A 18 18.07 -3.88 -5.42
N LEU A 19 16.74 -3.68 -5.48
CA LEU A 19 15.74 -4.75 -5.58
C LEU A 19 15.35 -5.10 -7.02
N ARG A 20 15.86 -4.36 -8.01
CA ARG A 20 15.68 -4.65 -9.44
C ARG A 20 16.95 -5.24 -10.03
N ALA A 21 16.80 -6.29 -10.85
CA ALA A 21 17.91 -6.90 -11.55
C ALA A 21 18.65 -5.84 -12.39
N LYS A 22 19.90 -5.53 -12.01
CA LYS A 22 20.82 -4.52 -12.58
C LYS A 22 20.80 -3.10 -11.96
N THR A 23 20.45 -2.90 -10.70
CA THR A 23 20.86 -1.65 -10.04
C THR A 23 22.31 -1.78 -9.59
N ALA A 24 23.24 -1.08 -10.23
CA ALA A 24 24.61 -1.01 -9.75
C ALA A 24 24.66 -0.28 -8.40
N ASN A 25 25.45 -0.81 -7.46
CA ASN A 25 25.68 -0.19 -6.15
C ASN A 25 26.52 1.08 -6.35
N TYR A 26 25.83 2.22 -6.49
CA TYR A 26 26.44 3.54 -6.53
C TYR A 26 26.37 4.27 -5.19
N GLU A 27 26.02 3.59 -4.09
CA GLU A 27 26.24 4.22 -2.78
C GLU A 27 27.75 4.36 -2.60
N PRO A 28 28.29 5.60 -2.54
CA PRO A 28 29.66 5.77 -2.12
C PRO A 28 29.73 5.21 -0.71
N SER A 29 30.69 4.30 -0.47
CA SER A 29 31.14 3.98 0.88
C SER A 29 31.19 5.30 1.63
N GLN A 30 30.30 5.50 2.62
CA GLN A 30 30.20 6.79 3.30
C GLN A 30 31.60 7.13 3.80
N GLY A 31 32.17 8.18 3.23
CA GLY A 31 33.59 8.50 3.40
C GLY A 31 33.95 8.55 4.88
N GLY A 32 34.99 7.80 5.26
CA GLY A 32 35.76 8.03 6.48
C GLY A 32 35.34 7.30 7.75
N GLY A 33 34.39 6.36 7.72
CA GLY A 33 34.01 5.57 8.89
C GLY A 33 33.94 4.08 8.59
N SER A 34 34.39 3.25 9.53
CA SER A 34 34.44 1.78 9.48
C SER A 34 33.04 1.11 9.51
N LEU A 35 32.04 1.67 8.83
CA LEU A 35 30.69 1.12 8.76
C LEU A 35 30.52 0.35 7.46
N GLU A 36 30.04 -0.90 7.56
CA GLU A 36 29.73 -1.73 6.40
C GLU A 36 28.69 -1.05 5.49
N PRO A 37 28.78 -1.25 4.16
CA PRO A 37 27.81 -0.70 3.23
C PRO A 37 26.41 -1.32 3.44
N ILE A 38 25.36 -0.51 3.33
CA ILE A 38 23.96 -0.97 3.43
C ILE A 38 23.67 -1.94 2.28
N THR A 39 23.24 -3.15 2.64
CA THR A 39 23.02 -4.26 1.70
C THR A 39 21.56 -4.39 1.29
N TRP A 40 21.27 -5.30 0.35
CA TRP A 40 19.88 -5.65 0.01
C TRP A 40 19.23 -6.45 1.15
N GLU A 41 20.01 -7.27 1.87
CA GLU A 41 19.56 -8.02 3.04
C GLU A 41 19.06 -7.09 4.14
N ASP A 42 19.74 -5.95 4.37
CA ASP A 42 19.30 -4.94 5.33
C ASP A 42 17.93 -4.35 4.99
N ARG A 43 17.64 -4.15 3.69
CA ARG A 43 16.36 -3.62 3.23
C ARG A 43 15.27 -4.66 3.37
N CYS A 44 15.56 -5.93 3.06
CA CYS A 44 14.66 -7.04 3.36
C CYS A 44 14.41 -7.19 4.86
N GLY A 45 15.43 -6.99 5.70
CA GLY A 45 15.32 -6.96 7.15
C GLY A 45 14.40 -5.83 7.65
N ALA A 46 14.50 -4.64 7.05
CA ALA A 46 13.61 -3.52 7.36
C ALA A 46 12.14 -3.84 7.04
N ILE A 47 11.85 -4.42 5.87
CA ILE A 47 10.49 -4.86 5.51
C ILE A 47 10.00 -5.95 6.47
N ALA A 48 10.86 -6.92 6.79
CA ALA A 48 10.53 -8.02 7.69
C ALA A 48 10.23 -7.53 9.12
N SER A 49 10.82 -6.40 9.53
CA SER A 49 10.65 -5.80 10.86
C SER A 49 9.30 -5.09 11.07
N ILE A 50 8.51 -4.86 10.01
CA ILE A 50 7.15 -4.34 10.15
C ILE A 50 6.29 -5.37 10.88
N ASP A 51 5.61 -4.98 11.96
CA ASP A 51 4.86 -5.95 12.78
C ASP A 51 3.50 -6.29 12.15
N ASP A 52 2.76 -5.29 11.69
CA ASP A 52 1.46 -5.53 11.06
C ASP A 52 1.60 -6.22 9.70
N GLN A 53 0.87 -7.31 9.52
CA GLN A 53 0.97 -8.16 8.33
C GLN A 53 0.40 -7.47 7.08
N ALA A 54 -0.65 -6.66 7.22
CA ALA A 54 -1.26 -5.95 6.09
C ALA A 54 -0.37 -4.77 5.67
N THR A 55 0.19 -4.03 6.62
CA THR A 55 1.18 -2.97 6.38
C THR A 55 2.43 -3.54 5.72
N LYS A 56 2.93 -4.69 6.17
CA LYS A 56 4.06 -5.39 5.53
C LYS A 56 3.74 -5.80 4.10
N ALA A 57 2.58 -6.41 3.88
CA ALA A 57 2.13 -6.78 2.55
C ALA A 57 2.00 -5.55 1.63
N TYR A 58 1.50 -4.42 2.15
CA TYR A 58 1.44 -3.18 1.39
C TYR A 58 2.84 -2.63 1.06
N CYS A 59 3.76 -2.68 2.02
CA CYS A 59 5.17 -2.32 1.82
C CYS A 59 5.78 -3.14 0.68
N GLU A 60 5.60 -4.46 0.71
CA GLU A 60 6.06 -5.36 -0.35
C GLU A 60 5.48 -4.98 -1.71
N ILE A 61 4.18 -4.72 -1.81
CA ILE A 61 3.54 -4.29 -3.08
C ILE A 61 4.20 -3.02 -3.63
N LEU A 62 4.43 -2.01 -2.79
CA LEU A 62 5.04 -0.75 -3.19
C LEU A 62 6.50 -0.90 -3.59
N VAL A 63 7.27 -1.66 -2.80
CA VAL A 63 8.71 -1.84 -2.97
C VAL A 63 9.04 -2.72 -4.17
N TRP A 64 8.33 -3.83 -4.34
CA TRP A 64 8.53 -4.75 -5.47
C TRP A 64 7.91 -4.20 -6.77
N GLY A 65 6.91 -3.33 -6.66
CA GLY A 65 6.14 -2.83 -7.81
C GLY A 65 5.32 -3.92 -8.50
N ASP A 66 5.07 -5.05 -7.83
CA ASP A 66 4.25 -6.14 -8.35
C ASP A 66 2.79 -5.95 -7.92
N TYR A 67 2.03 -5.25 -8.76
CA TYR A 67 0.64 -4.91 -8.46
C TYR A 67 -0.36 -6.02 -8.80
N ARG A 68 0.08 -7.15 -9.37
CA ARG A 68 -0.82 -8.22 -9.82
C ARG A 68 -1.69 -8.71 -8.66
N ASP A 69 -2.98 -8.87 -8.94
CA ASP A 69 -3.99 -9.22 -7.92
C ASP A 69 -3.97 -10.70 -7.51
N ASN A 70 -3.08 -11.50 -8.10
CA ASN A 70 -2.86 -12.90 -7.77
C ASN A 70 -1.65 -13.15 -6.84
N THR A 71 -0.97 -12.10 -6.38
CA THR A 71 0.16 -12.22 -5.46
C THR A 71 -0.34 -12.46 -4.03
N MET A 72 0.52 -13.06 -3.19
CA MET A 72 0.21 -13.27 -1.78
C MET A 72 0.04 -11.94 -1.03
N ALA A 73 0.94 -10.98 -1.24
CA ALA A 73 0.87 -9.66 -0.61
C ALA A 73 -0.43 -8.92 -0.97
N TYR A 74 -0.81 -8.92 -2.26
CA TYR A 74 -2.07 -8.31 -2.69
C TYR A 74 -3.27 -8.96 -2.01
N ASN A 75 -3.30 -10.30 -1.93
CA ASN A 75 -4.39 -11.02 -1.28
C ASN A 75 -4.48 -10.69 0.22
N ILE A 76 -3.36 -10.64 0.95
CA ILE A 76 -3.32 -10.30 2.37
C ILE A 76 -3.93 -8.90 2.60
N LEU A 77 -3.42 -7.90 1.89
CA LEU A 77 -3.89 -6.52 2.02
C LEU A 77 -5.37 -6.38 1.62
N HIS A 78 -5.76 -6.99 0.50
CA HIS A 78 -7.14 -6.98 0.03
C HIS A 78 -8.12 -7.56 1.07
N HIS A 79 -7.80 -8.71 1.67
CA HIS A 79 -8.66 -9.34 2.67
C HIS A 79 -8.72 -8.54 3.97
N TYR A 80 -7.60 -7.93 4.39
CA TYR A 80 -7.58 -7.03 5.54
C TYR A 80 -8.51 -5.83 5.34
N LEU A 81 -8.37 -5.12 4.21
CA LEU A 81 -9.24 -3.99 3.86
C LEU A 81 -10.70 -4.41 3.78
N ALA A 82 -10.99 -5.55 3.15
CA ALA A 82 -12.35 -6.07 3.04
C ALA A 82 -12.99 -6.37 4.41
N ALA A 83 -12.21 -6.90 5.36
CA ALA A 83 -12.68 -7.15 6.73
C ALA A 83 -13.04 -5.84 7.43
N SER A 84 -12.19 -4.81 7.35
CA SER A 84 -12.46 -3.50 7.95
C SER A 84 -13.69 -2.81 7.34
N LEU A 85 -13.86 -2.89 6.02
CA LEU A 85 -15.07 -2.37 5.35
C LEU A 85 -16.32 -3.12 5.78
N TYR A 86 -16.24 -4.44 5.92
CA TYR A 86 -17.35 -5.25 6.40
C TYR A 86 -17.76 -4.87 7.82
N GLU A 87 -16.81 -4.64 8.73
CA GLU A 87 -17.09 -4.20 10.09
C GLU A 87 -17.78 -2.83 10.14
N ALA A 88 -17.37 -1.90 9.29
CA ALA A 88 -18.02 -0.60 9.16
C ALA A 88 -19.47 -0.75 8.65
N LEU A 89 -19.65 -1.53 7.59
CA LEU A 89 -20.96 -1.84 7.03
C LEU A 89 -21.89 -2.57 8.01
N ALA A 90 -21.36 -3.46 8.86
CA ALA A 90 -22.16 -4.21 9.81
C ALA A 90 -22.72 -3.33 10.95
N LYS A 91 -22.05 -2.22 11.28
CA LYS A 91 -22.48 -1.30 12.34
C LYS A 91 -23.63 -0.38 11.92
N ASP A 92 -23.75 -0.07 10.64
CA ASP A 92 -24.61 1.01 10.15
C ASP A 92 -26.06 0.58 9.81
N VAL A 93 -26.45 -0.70 9.90
CA VAL A 93 -27.58 -1.14 9.05
C VAL A 93 -28.81 -1.75 9.73
N GLN A 94 -29.97 -1.16 9.38
CA GLN A 94 -31.31 -1.65 9.69
C GLN A 94 -32.07 -2.37 8.55
N ARG A 95 -31.52 -2.56 7.34
CA ARG A 95 -32.08 -3.48 6.30
C ARG A 95 -31.13 -3.62 5.08
N ILE A 96 -30.50 -4.78 4.90
CA ILE A 96 -29.65 -5.09 3.73
C ILE A 96 -30.30 -6.19 2.91
N ARG A 97 -30.27 -6.06 1.58
CA ARG A 97 -30.86 -7.03 0.63
C ARG A 97 -29.82 -7.81 -0.19
N PHE A 98 -28.54 -7.66 0.12
CA PHE A 98 -27.42 -8.29 -0.57
C PHE A 98 -26.36 -8.78 0.43
N ASP A 99 -25.45 -9.63 -0.01
CA ASP A 99 -24.36 -10.13 0.83
C ASP A 99 -23.31 -9.02 1.08
N LEU A 100 -23.29 -8.52 2.32
CA LEU A 100 -22.33 -7.52 2.77
C LEU A 100 -20.89 -7.96 2.62
N LYS A 101 -20.59 -9.25 2.88
CA LYS A 101 -19.21 -9.74 2.88
C LYS A 101 -18.68 -9.74 1.45
N SER A 102 -19.45 -10.27 0.50
CA SER A 102 -19.10 -10.18 -0.91
C SER A 102 -19.02 -8.72 -1.39
N PHE A 103 -19.91 -7.84 -0.94
CA PHE A 103 -19.87 -6.43 -1.33
C PHE A 103 -18.60 -5.72 -0.82
N ALA A 104 -18.26 -5.88 0.46
CA ALA A 104 -17.04 -5.34 1.06
C ALA A 104 -15.79 -5.83 0.33
N LEU A 105 -15.74 -7.12 -0.03
CA LEU A 105 -14.64 -7.70 -0.79
C LEU A 105 -14.48 -7.04 -2.18
N LYS A 106 -15.57 -6.80 -2.90
CA LYS A 106 -15.53 -6.14 -4.22
C LYS A 106 -15.11 -4.68 -4.10
N VAL A 107 -15.63 -3.95 -3.12
CA VAL A 107 -15.26 -2.54 -2.89
C VAL A 107 -13.80 -2.40 -2.48
N ALA A 108 -13.31 -3.26 -1.58
CA ALA A 108 -11.89 -3.29 -1.20
C ALA A 108 -10.99 -3.59 -2.40
N LYS A 109 -11.35 -4.59 -3.23
CA LYS A 109 -10.60 -4.91 -4.46
C LYS A 109 -10.54 -3.71 -5.39
N MET A 110 -11.69 -3.07 -5.59
CA MET A 110 -11.82 -1.89 -6.44
C MET A 110 -10.95 -0.73 -5.95
N ALA A 111 -11.09 -0.34 -4.69
CA ALA A 111 -10.36 0.78 -4.12
C ALA A 111 -8.84 0.52 -4.13
N LEU A 112 -8.40 -0.67 -3.71
CA LEU A 112 -6.98 -1.05 -3.74
C LEU A 112 -6.42 -1.12 -5.17
N PHE A 113 -7.18 -1.67 -6.12
CA PHE A 113 -6.73 -1.74 -7.50
C PHE A 113 -6.48 -0.35 -8.09
N LEU A 114 -7.38 0.60 -7.80
CA LEU A 114 -7.32 1.98 -8.28
C LEU A 114 -6.30 2.83 -7.52
N SER A 115 -6.01 2.54 -6.26
CA SER A 115 -4.96 3.27 -5.52
C SER A 115 -3.56 2.90 -6.01
N LEU A 116 -3.38 1.67 -6.51
CA LEU A 116 -2.10 1.17 -7.03
C LEU A 116 -1.86 1.47 -8.51
N ARG A 117 -2.87 1.96 -9.25
CA ARG A 117 -2.80 2.12 -10.70
C ARG A 117 -3.45 3.41 -11.15
N ASP A 118 -2.77 4.14 -12.02
CA ASP A 118 -3.42 5.18 -12.80
C ASP A 118 -4.30 4.52 -13.87
N MET A 119 -5.61 4.68 -13.72
CA MET A 119 -6.60 4.12 -14.64
C MET A 119 -7.15 5.17 -15.63
N GLY A 120 -6.55 6.36 -15.69
CA GLY A 120 -6.96 7.43 -16.59
C GLY A 120 -8.44 7.80 -16.45
N ASN A 121 -9.10 8.11 -17.57
CA ASN A 121 -10.49 8.58 -17.62
C ASN A 121 -11.54 7.45 -17.44
N PHE A 122 -11.44 6.66 -16.37
CA PHE A 122 -12.45 5.66 -16.03
C PHE A 122 -13.76 6.36 -15.65
N LYS A 123 -14.84 6.11 -16.40
CA LYS A 123 -16.17 6.61 -15.99
C LYS A 123 -16.61 5.88 -14.73
N ALA A 124 -17.23 6.61 -13.80
CA ALA A 124 -17.62 6.07 -12.50
C ALA A 124 -18.59 4.85 -12.62
N GLU A 125 -19.45 4.81 -13.64
CA GLU A 125 -20.35 3.68 -13.89
C GLU A 125 -19.62 2.43 -14.38
N ASP A 126 -18.59 2.60 -15.22
CA ASP A 126 -17.79 1.49 -15.75
C ASP A 126 -16.94 0.85 -14.66
N LYS A 127 -16.52 1.64 -13.65
CA LYS A 127 -15.81 1.17 -12.46
C LYS A 127 -16.60 0.10 -11.70
N LEU A 128 -17.85 0.37 -11.31
CA LEU A 128 -18.64 -0.61 -10.56
C LEU A 128 -18.84 -1.91 -11.34
N ARG A 129 -19.15 -1.80 -12.63
CA ARG A 129 -19.32 -2.96 -13.52
C ARG A 129 -18.04 -3.78 -13.65
N PHE A 130 -16.89 -3.12 -13.82
CA PHE A 130 -15.60 -3.79 -13.94
C PHE A 130 -15.27 -4.65 -12.73
N PHE A 131 -15.59 -4.17 -11.52
CA PHE A 131 -15.38 -4.92 -10.27
C PHE A 131 -16.57 -5.81 -9.87
N GLY A 132 -17.56 -5.98 -10.74
CA GLY A 132 -18.70 -6.87 -10.50
C GLY A 132 -19.62 -6.41 -9.37
N ILE A 133 -19.65 -5.11 -9.07
CA ILE A 133 -20.58 -4.49 -8.12
C ILE A 133 -21.89 -4.24 -8.87
N THR A 134 -22.87 -5.10 -8.64
CA THR A 134 -24.17 -5.13 -9.34
C THR A 134 -25.36 -4.98 -8.39
N GLU A 135 -25.10 -4.87 -7.10
CA GLU A 135 -26.09 -4.82 -6.02
C GLU A 135 -26.90 -3.51 -6.05
N MET A 136 -26.36 -2.47 -6.68
CA MET A 136 -26.95 -1.13 -6.71
C MET A 136 -26.51 -0.32 -7.93
N LYS A 137 -27.24 0.76 -8.22
CA LYS A 137 -26.87 1.73 -9.25
C LYS A 137 -25.76 2.67 -8.74
N MET A 138 -24.98 3.24 -9.66
CA MET A 138 -23.90 4.19 -9.34
C MET A 138 -24.34 5.34 -8.45
N ARG A 139 -25.56 5.88 -8.67
CA ARG A 139 -26.11 6.93 -7.82
C ARG A 139 -26.22 6.51 -6.36
N THR A 140 -26.84 5.35 -6.10
CA THR A 140 -27.00 4.80 -4.74
C THR A 140 -25.64 4.49 -4.11
N TYR A 141 -24.71 3.94 -4.90
CA TYR A 141 -23.35 3.71 -4.44
C TYR A 141 -22.67 5.03 -4.00
N ARG A 142 -22.75 6.06 -4.83
CA ARG A 142 -22.16 7.37 -4.53
C ARG A 142 -22.76 8.01 -3.28
N GLU A 143 -24.08 7.97 -3.13
CA GLU A 143 -24.79 8.62 -2.05
C GLU A 143 -24.58 7.91 -0.70
N HIS A 144 -24.44 6.59 -0.69
CA HIS A 144 -24.47 5.80 0.56
C HIS A 144 -23.20 5.00 0.86
N TYR A 145 -22.34 4.73 -0.12
CA TYR A 145 -21.24 3.78 0.02
C TYR A 145 -19.88 4.28 -0.48
N ALA A 146 -19.81 5.45 -1.12
CA ALA A 146 -18.53 6.04 -1.56
C ALA A 146 -17.56 6.31 -0.40
N TYR A 147 -18.07 6.46 0.83
CA TYR A 147 -17.24 6.60 2.03
C TYR A 147 -16.31 5.40 2.23
N LEU A 148 -16.69 4.20 1.78
CA LEU A 148 -15.86 3.00 1.88
C LEU A 148 -14.57 3.11 1.06
N GLU A 149 -14.60 3.79 -0.08
CA GLU A 149 -13.38 4.03 -0.86
C GLU A 149 -12.44 4.98 -0.12
N ASN A 150 -12.98 6.05 0.46
CA ASN A 150 -12.23 6.98 1.29
C ASN A 150 -11.64 6.30 2.53
N MET A 151 -12.38 5.35 3.13
CA MET A 151 -11.84 4.53 4.22
C MET A 151 -10.60 3.74 3.78
N VAL A 152 -10.62 3.13 2.58
CA VAL A 152 -9.43 2.45 2.04
C VAL A 152 -8.29 3.43 1.80
N GLU A 153 -8.57 4.61 1.25
CA GLU A 153 -7.55 5.65 1.04
C GLU A 153 -6.87 6.07 2.36
N ILE A 154 -7.66 6.32 3.41
CA ILE A 154 -7.16 6.64 4.74
C ILE A 154 -6.33 5.49 5.30
N MET A 155 -6.84 4.25 5.27
CA MET A 155 -6.12 3.08 5.77
C MET A 155 -4.77 2.89 5.06
N LEU A 156 -4.73 3.06 3.73
CA LEU A 156 -3.49 2.98 2.98
C LEU A 156 -2.54 4.15 3.30
N SER A 157 -3.05 5.33 3.62
CA SER A 157 -2.23 6.45 4.10
C SER A 157 -1.61 6.14 5.46
N ASP A 158 -2.41 5.65 6.41
CA ASP A 158 -1.95 5.28 7.76
C ASP A 158 -0.88 4.18 7.69
N MET A 159 -1.08 3.17 6.82
CA MET A 159 -0.08 2.13 6.58
C MET A 159 1.22 2.70 5.98
N ARG A 160 1.17 3.76 5.15
CA ARG A 160 2.41 4.40 4.64
C ARG A 160 3.17 5.08 5.77
N ASP A 161 2.48 5.78 6.66
CA ASP A 161 3.10 6.40 7.83
C ASP A 161 3.76 5.34 8.73
N GLU A 162 3.11 4.19 8.90
CA GLU A 162 3.68 3.06 9.63
C GLU A 162 4.91 2.46 8.93
N ILE A 163 4.88 2.27 7.61
CA ILE A 163 6.05 1.83 6.83
C ILE A 163 7.23 2.80 7.04
N ASP A 164 6.96 4.10 6.95
CA ASP A 164 7.97 5.14 7.14
C ASP A 164 8.56 5.09 8.55
N PHE A 165 7.73 4.86 9.57
CA PHE A 165 8.18 4.70 10.95
C PHE A 165 9.13 3.52 11.14
N TYR A 166 8.77 2.32 10.66
CA TYR A 166 9.60 1.12 10.79
C TYR A 166 10.91 1.26 9.99
N ALA A 167 10.85 1.79 8.77
CA ALA A 167 12.03 2.05 7.95
C ALA A 167 12.99 3.04 8.64
N ASP A 168 12.46 4.11 9.24
CA ASP A 168 13.25 5.10 9.97
C ASP A 168 13.97 4.48 11.18
N ILE A 169 13.27 3.65 11.96
CA ILE A 169 13.85 2.95 13.11
C ILE A 169 14.97 2.03 12.63
N TYR A 170 14.72 1.22 11.62
CA TYR A 170 15.71 0.27 11.09
C TYR A 170 16.96 1.01 10.59
N ARG A 171 16.79 2.07 9.79
CA ARG A 171 17.90 2.91 9.29
C ARG A 171 18.70 3.55 10.41
N LYS A 172 18.05 4.01 11.48
CA LYS A 172 18.73 4.59 12.66
C LYS A 172 19.54 3.53 13.41
N ASN A 173 19.04 2.30 13.49
CA ASN A 173 19.73 1.20 14.15
C ASN A 173 20.97 0.74 13.37
N LEU A 174 20.88 0.65 12.04
CA LEU A 174 22.03 0.34 11.19
C LEU A 174 23.20 1.33 11.35
N ARG A 175 22.92 2.61 11.61
CA ARG A 175 23.95 3.64 11.82
C ARG A 175 24.59 3.62 13.20
N LYS A 176 23.97 2.91 14.16
CA LYS A 176 24.45 2.77 15.54
C LYS A 176 25.24 1.47 15.75
N ALA A 177 25.03 0.47 14.90
CA ALA A 177 25.79 -0.77 14.86
C ALA A 177 27.19 -0.50 14.29
#